data_AF-A0A9K3IZ45-F1
#
_entry.id   AF-A0A9K3IZ45-F1
#
_cell.length_a   1.000
_cell.length_b   1.000
_cell.length_c   1.000
_cell.angle_alpha   90.00
_cell.angle_beta   90.00
_cell.angle_gamma   90.00
#
_symmetry.space_group_name_H-M   'P 1'
#
loop_
_entity.id
_entity.type
_entity.pdbx_description
1 polymer ?
#
loop_
_entity_poly.entity_id
_entity_poly.type
_entity_poly.pdbx_seq_one_letter_code
_entity_poly.pdbx_strand_id
1 'polypeptide(L)'
;MDTLVSDSEWMRNRGVVAIANSILNAFEMDTAVAMFIDASRAVGHRGGYLECAHHVEEAFGQEFDTSHCSVTDQADAVLARAEEVYDHLSLPVMDLVTEALKHDAWSARLKGILDPPEIVELSDKEEVAGGDGDGDGDGYGDGDGDGHE
;
A
#
# COMPACT_ATOMS: atom_id res chain seq x y z
N MET A 1 6.92 39.67 12.90
CA MET A 1 6.01 38.69 13.53
C MET A 1 6.83 37.86 14.49
N ASP A 2 6.25 37.50 15.64
CA ASP A 2 6.88 36.62 16.61
C ASP A 2 7.03 35.22 15.98
N THR A 3 8.26 34.71 15.87
CA THR A 3 8.57 33.44 15.18
C THR A 3 7.74 32.29 15.75
N LEU A 4 7.51 32.30 17.07
CA LEU A 4 6.68 31.30 17.74
C LEU A 4 5.21 31.35 17.29
N VAL A 5 4.66 32.55 17.06
CA VAL A 5 3.29 32.72 16.56
C VAL A 5 3.16 32.16 15.15
N SER A 6 4.13 32.47 14.27
CA SER A 6 4.16 31.94 12.90
C SER A 6 4.32 30.42 12.86
N ASP A 7 5.16 29.85 13.73
CA ASP A 7 5.39 28.41 13.80
C ASP A 7 4.20 27.65 14.38
N SER A 8 3.54 28.20 15.40
CA SER A 8 2.29 27.67 15.95
C SER A 8 1.17 27.69 14.92
N GLU A 9 1.05 28.78 14.15
CA GLU A 9 0.06 28.91 13.09
C GLU A 9 0.31 27.92 11.95
N TRP A 10 1.57 27.72 11.55
CA TRP A 10 1.92 26.68 10.56
C TRP A 10 1.61 25.27 11.08
N MET A 11 1.95 24.95 12.33
CA MET A 11 1.63 23.64 12.91
C MET A 11 0.14 23.36 12.91
N ARG A 12 -0.66 24.35 13.34
CA ARG A 12 -2.12 24.24 13.40
C ARG A 12 -2.74 24.05 12.01
N ASN A 13 -2.27 24.80 11.02
CA ASN A 13 -2.91 24.83 9.70
C ASN A 13 -2.38 23.75 8.74
N ARG A 14 -1.14 23.30 8.93
CA ARG A 14 -0.46 22.39 7.98
C ARG A 14 0.35 21.30 8.66
N GLY A 15 1.11 21.60 9.70
CA GLY A 15 2.06 20.66 10.30
C GLY A 15 1.41 19.37 10.83
N VAL A 16 0.33 19.46 11.60
CA VAL A 16 -0.37 18.27 12.14
C VAL A 16 -0.90 17.38 11.01
N VAL A 17 -1.51 17.99 9.99
CA VAL A 17 -2.06 17.26 8.84
C VAL A 17 -0.93 16.61 8.04
N ALA A 18 0.19 17.29 7.85
CA ALA A 18 1.34 16.75 7.14
C ALA A 18 1.98 15.55 7.87
N ILE A 19 2.08 15.61 9.21
CA ILE A 19 2.53 14.47 10.02
C ILE A 19 1.58 13.29 9.86
N ALA A 20 0.27 13.51 10.05
CA ALA A 20 -0.72 12.46 9.91
C ALA A 20 -0.70 11.81 8.52
N ASN A 21 -0.64 12.61 7.46
CA ASN A 21 -0.54 12.11 6.09
C ASN A 21 0.75 11.31 5.87
N SER A 22 1.87 11.74 6.44
CA SER A 22 3.13 11.01 6.27
C SER A 22 3.11 9.65 6.99
N ILE A 23 2.41 9.55 8.13
CA ILE A 23 2.17 8.29 8.84
C ILE A 23 1.26 7.38 8.03
N LEU A 24 0.11 7.91 7.58
CA LEU A 24 -0.90 7.13 6.87
C LEU A 24 -0.45 6.66 5.49
N ASN A 25 0.48 7.38 4.86
CA ASN A 25 1.07 7.01 3.56
C ASN A 25 2.44 6.34 3.71
N ALA A 26 2.87 5.98 4.92
CA ALA A 26 4.12 5.25 5.11
C ALA A 26 4.01 3.85 4.49
N PHE A 27 5.04 3.43 3.76
CA PHE A 27 5.08 2.13 3.09
C PHE A 27 4.95 0.97 4.09
N GLU A 28 5.55 1.11 5.27
CA GLU A 28 5.48 0.13 6.35
C GLU A 28 4.06 -0.03 6.89
N MET A 29 3.31 1.07 6.99
CA MET A 29 1.88 1.06 7.37
C MET A 29 1.05 0.35 6.33
N ASP A 30 1.20 0.72 5.04
CA ASP A 30 0.48 0.08 3.94
C ASP A 30 0.73 -1.43 3.89
N THR A 31 1.99 -1.84 4.03
CA THR A 31 2.40 -3.25 4.05
C THR A 31 1.78 -4.00 5.23
N ALA A 32 1.87 -3.44 6.45
CA ALA A 32 1.33 -4.08 7.65
C ALA A 32 -0.19 -4.24 7.56
N VAL A 33 -0.90 -3.22 7.10
CA VAL A 33 -2.36 -3.26 6.92
C VAL A 33 -2.76 -4.26 5.84
N ALA A 34 -2.05 -4.31 4.71
CA ALA A 34 -2.31 -5.28 3.65
C ALA A 34 -2.15 -6.72 4.16
N MET A 35 -1.06 -7.01 4.87
CA MET A 35 -0.83 -8.31 5.51
C MET A 35 -1.94 -8.67 6.51
N PHE A 36 -2.37 -7.71 7.33
CA PHE A 36 -3.43 -7.91 8.32
C PHE A 36 -4.78 -8.21 7.66
N ILE A 37 -5.14 -7.50 6.59
CA ILE A 37 -6.37 -7.73 5.82
C ILE A 37 -6.36 -9.12 5.18
N ASP A 38 -5.26 -9.51 4.55
CA ASP A 38 -5.16 -10.80 3.87
C ASP A 38 -5.22 -11.96 4.88
N ALA A 39 -4.55 -11.84 6.03
CA ALA A 39 -4.63 -12.82 7.10
C ALA A 39 -6.05 -12.91 7.68
N SER A 40 -6.71 -11.77 7.90
CA SER A 40 -8.10 -11.72 8.39
C SER A 40 -9.07 -12.40 7.43
N ARG A 41 -8.90 -12.18 6.12
CA ARG A 41 -9.69 -12.85 5.08
C ARG A 41 -9.47 -14.36 5.10
N ALA A 42 -8.23 -14.83 5.25
CA ALA A 42 -7.93 -16.26 5.32
C ALA A 42 -8.61 -16.92 6.53
N VAL A 43 -8.63 -16.28 7.70
CA VAL A 43 -9.37 -16.75 8.88
C VAL A 43 -10.86 -16.81 8.60
N GLY A 44 -11.43 -15.75 8.00
CA GLY A 44 -12.85 -15.72 7.63
C GLY A 44 -13.23 -16.84 6.65
N HIS A 45 -12.44 -17.07 5.61
CA HIS A 45 -12.66 -18.15 4.66
C HIS A 45 -12.59 -19.53 5.33
N ARG A 46 -11.64 -19.73 6.25
CA ARG A 46 -11.54 -20.97 7.03
C ARG A 46 -12.75 -21.18 7.92
N GLY A 47 -13.16 -20.16 8.67
CA GLY A 47 -14.34 -20.22 9.53
C GLY A 47 -15.59 -20.60 8.75
N GLY A 48 -15.83 -19.94 7.61
CA GLY A 48 -16.96 -20.26 6.74
C GLY A 48 -16.90 -21.67 6.15
N TYR A 49 -15.72 -22.14 5.72
CA TYR A 49 -15.56 -23.51 5.23
C TYR A 49 -15.90 -24.54 6.31
N LEU A 50 -15.38 -24.37 7.53
CA LEU A 50 -15.63 -25.30 8.63
C LEU A 50 -17.10 -25.35 9.03
N GLU A 51 -17.78 -24.20 9.03
CA GLU A 51 -19.22 -24.13 9.27
C GLU A 51 -20.01 -24.87 8.18
N CYS A 52 -19.65 -24.67 6.90
CA CYS A 52 -20.28 -25.41 5.80
C CYS A 52 -20.02 -26.92 5.88
N ALA A 53 -18.78 -27.33 6.15
CA ALA A 53 -18.41 -28.74 6.31
C ALA A 53 -19.24 -29.36 7.43
N HIS A 54 -19.33 -28.72 8.59
CA HIS A 54 -20.11 -29.20 9.72
C HIS A 54 -21.58 -29.45 9.37
N HIS A 55 -22.26 -28.51 8.70
CA HIS A 55 -23.66 -28.70 8.28
C HIS A 55 -23.84 -29.86 7.29
N VAL A 56 -22.88 -30.06 6.37
CA VAL A 56 -22.91 -31.17 5.42
C VAL A 56 -22.69 -32.50 6.14
N GLU A 57 -21.74 -32.55 7.07
CA GLU A 57 -21.49 -33.75 7.89
C GLU A 57 -22.74 -34.15 8.68
N GLU A 58 -23.43 -33.20 9.29
CA GLU A 58 -24.68 -33.45 10.02
C GLU A 58 -25.79 -33.96 9.09
N ALA A 59 -25.94 -33.39 7.90
CA ALA A 59 -26.99 -33.76 6.96
C ALA A 59 -26.79 -35.16 6.35
N PHE A 60 -25.54 -35.55 6.08
CA PHE A 60 -25.21 -36.80 5.41
C PHE A 60 -24.72 -37.90 6.36
N GLY A 61 -24.42 -37.58 7.63
CA GLY A 61 -23.89 -38.53 8.61
C GLY A 61 -22.51 -39.08 8.26
N GLN A 62 -21.74 -38.32 7.48
CA GLN A 62 -20.41 -38.69 7.00
C GLN A 62 -19.43 -37.55 7.31
N GLU A 63 -18.27 -37.87 7.88
CA GLU A 63 -17.19 -36.91 8.12
C GLU A 63 -16.59 -36.43 6.79
N PHE A 64 -16.37 -35.12 6.69
CA PHE A 64 -15.75 -34.45 5.57
C PHE A 64 -14.37 -34.00 6.00
N ASP A 65 -13.33 -34.69 5.54
CA ASP A 65 -11.97 -34.32 5.90
C ASP A 65 -11.56 -32.99 5.26
N THR A 66 -10.51 -32.38 5.83
CA THR A 66 -9.92 -31.15 5.29
C THR A 66 -8.89 -31.42 4.18
N SER A 67 -8.75 -32.66 3.70
CA SER A 67 -7.71 -33.02 2.71
C SER A 67 -7.93 -32.35 1.35
N HIS A 68 -9.18 -32.00 1.04
CA HIS A 68 -9.58 -31.24 -0.13
C HIS A 68 -9.90 -29.77 0.17
N CYS A 69 -9.57 -29.32 1.38
CA CYS A 69 -9.78 -27.94 1.77
C CYS A 69 -8.70 -27.04 1.14
N SER A 70 -9.14 -25.98 0.46
CA SER A 70 -8.24 -24.95 -0.05
C SER A 70 -7.74 -23.99 1.03
N VAL A 71 -8.25 -24.10 2.27
CA VAL A 71 -7.89 -23.23 3.39
C VAL A 71 -6.88 -23.90 4.32
N THR A 72 -5.99 -23.12 4.90
CA THR A 72 -4.89 -23.59 5.76
C THR A 72 -5.27 -23.56 7.24
N ASP A 73 -4.91 -24.58 8.01
CA ASP A 73 -5.05 -24.61 9.47
C ASP A 73 -4.14 -23.61 10.21
N GLN A 74 -3.23 -22.95 9.48
CA GLN A 74 -2.37 -21.93 10.04
C GLN A 74 -2.97 -20.52 10.00
N ALA A 75 -4.18 -20.34 9.46
CA ALA A 75 -4.77 -19.01 9.25
C ALA A 75 -4.78 -18.16 10.54
N ASP A 76 -5.20 -18.73 11.66
CA ASP A 76 -5.24 -18.03 12.95
C ASP A 76 -3.83 -17.63 13.44
N ALA A 77 -2.85 -18.50 13.26
CA ALA A 77 -1.46 -18.22 13.62
C ALA A 77 -0.84 -17.15 12.70
N VAL A 78 -1.23 -17.09 11.43
CA VAL A 78 -0.80 -16.05 10.50
C VAL A 78 -1.42 -14.71 10.89
N LEU A 79 -2.71 -14.68 11.24
CA LEU A 79 -3.38 -13.47 11.72
C LEU A 79 -2.74 -12.93 12.99
N ALA A 80 -2.48 -13.77 13.99
CA ALA A 80 -1.79 -13.36 15.22
C ALA A 80 -0.40 -12.76 14.95
N ARG A 81 0.35 -13.29 13.97
CA ARG A 81 1.63 -12.69 13.58
C ARG A 81 1.47 -11.35 12.86
N ALA A 82 0.45 -11.21 12.01
CA ALA A 82 0.16 -9.94 11.33
C ALA A 82 -0.29 -8.86 12.33
N GLU A 83 -1.08 -9.23 13.34
CA GLU A 83 -1.47 -8.37 14.45
C GLU A 83 -0.24 -7.89 15.23
N GLU A 84 0.65 -8.80 15.62
CA GLU A 84 1.89 -8.45 16.32
C GLU A 84 2.76 -7.47 15.53
N VAL A 85 2.86 -7.65 14.21
CA VAL A 85 3.59 -6.73 13.32
C VAL A 85 2.94 -5.35 13.27
N TYR A 86 1.60 -5.29 13.19
CA TYR A 86 0.86 -4.04 13.16
C TYR A 86 0.95 -3.27 14.49
N ASP A 87 0.80 -3.97 15.62
CA ASP A 87 0.83 -3.37 16.95
C ASP A 87 2.21 -2.83 17.34
N HIS A 88 3.28 -3.43 16.82
CA HIS A 88 4.66 -3.04 17.06
C HIS A 88 5.30 -2.32 15.87
N LEU A 89 4.47 -1.75 15.00
CA LEU A 89 4.95 -1.09 13.79
C LEU A 89 5.83 0.12 14.13
N SER A 90 7.07 0.07 13.66
CA SER A 90 8.01 1.20 13.72
C SER A 90 7.92 1.97 12.42
N LEU A 91 7.57 3.26 12.53
CA LEU A 91 7.46 4.17 11.39
C LEU A 91 8.63 5.16 11.42
N PRO A 92 9.54 5.15 10.43
CA PRO A 92 10.69 6.05 10.42
C PRO A 92 10.30 7.54 10.52
N VAL A 93 9.14 7.91 9.97
CA VAL A 93 8.64 9.29 10.07
C VAL A 93 8.37 9.73 11.51
N MET A 94 7.92 8.81 12.39
CA MET A 94 7.68 9.12 13.81
C MET A 94 9.00 9.43 14.53
N ASP A 95 10.05 8.69 14.21
CA ASP A 95 11.39 8.93 14.76
C ASP A 95 11.96 10.27 14.27
N LEU A 96 11.81 10.57 12.97
CA LEU A 96 12.24 11.84 12.38
C LEU A 96 11.52 13.05 12.98
N VAL A 97 10.20 12.95 13.16
CA VAL A 97 9.39 14.01 13.80
C VAL A 97 9.81 14.20 15.26
N THR A 98 9.92 13.10 16.00
CA THR A 98 10.32 13.11 17.41
C THR A 98 11.71 13.72 17.59
N GLU A 99 12.64 13.36 16.71
CA GLU A 99 13.98 13.92 16.74
C GLU A 99 13.97 15.41 16.39
N ALA A 100 13.25 15.83 15.35
CA ALA A 100 13.14 17.24 14.97
C ALA A 100 12.61 18.13 16.10
N LEU A 101 11.65 17.63 16.88
CA LEU A 101 11.04 18.34 18.01
C LEU A 101 12.01 18.62 19.18
N LYS A 102 13.16 17.94 19.26
CA LYS A 102 14.16 18.14 20.32
C LYS A 102 15.06 19.38 20.11
N HIS A 103 15.01 20.00 18.93
CA HIS A 103 15.92 21.09 18.55
C HIS A 103 15.22 22.46 18.58
N ASP A 104 15.96 23.53 18.88
CA ASP A 104 15.40 24.90 18.93
C ASP A 104 14.79 25.34 17.58
N ALA A 105 15.33 24.83 16.46
CA ALA A 105 14.82 25.06 15.11
C ALA A 105 13.84 23.96 14.64
N TRP A 106 13.03 23.42 15.54
CA TRP A 106 12.11 22.32 15.27
C TRP A 106 11.19 22.60 14.07
N SER A 107 10.69 23.82 13.94
CA SER A 107 9.72 24.19 12.90
C SER A 107 10.31 24.11 11.50
N ALA A 108 11.53 24.62 11.31
CA ALA A 108 12.26 24.54 10.06
C ALA A 108 12.60 23.08 9.70
N ARG A 109 12.97 22.27 10.69
CA ARG A 109 13.27 20.84 10.49
C ARG A 109 12.03 20.06 10.08
N LEU A 110 10.90 20.24 10.78
CA LEU A 110 9.64 19.59 10.42
C LEU A 110 9.16 19.99 9.02
N LYS A 111 9.27 21.28 8.65
CA LYS A 111 8.98 21.74 7.29
C LYS A 111 9.84 21.02 6.25
N GLY A 112 11.14 20.86 6.50
CA GLY A 112 12.03 20.13 5.59
C GLY A 112 11.72 18.64 5.45
N ILE A 113 11.19 18.01 6.50
CA ILE A 113 10.80 16.58 6.49
C ILE A 113 9.44 16.37 5.80
N LEU A 114 8.45 17.22 6.11
CA LEU A 114 7.04 17.00 5.80
C LEU A 114 6.54 17.79 4.58
N ASP A 115 7.31 18.79 4.15
CA ASP A 115 7.02 19.65 3.01
C ASP A 115 8.30 19.79 2.17
N PRO A 116 8.87 18.67 1.66
CA PRO A 116 10.06 18.72 0.85
C PRO A 116 9.77 19.57 -0.41
N PRO A 117 10.71 20.44 -0.83
CA PRO A 117 10.52 21.25 -2.03
C PRO A 117 10.26 20.33 -3.23
N GLU A 118 9.32 20.71 -4.10
CA GLU A 118 9.11 20.03 -5.38
C GLU A 118 10.46 19.93 -6.10
N ILE A 119 10.93 18.69 -6.28
CA ILE A 119 12.06 18.41 -7.16
C ILE A 119 11.51 18.66 -8.55
N VAL A 120 11.77 19.84 -9.10
CA VAL A 120 11.54 20.09 -10.51
C VAL A 120 12.47 19.13 -11.25
N GLU A 121 11.93 18.02 -11.73
CA GLU A 121 12.64 17.20 -12.72
C GLU A 121 12.89 18.09 -13.93
N LEU A 122 14.13 18.56 -14.05
CA LEU A 122 14.62 19.18 -15.25
C LEU A 122 14.60 18.08 -16.30
N SER A 123 13.49 17.98 -17.04
CA SER A 123 13.40 17.13 -18.21
C SER A 123 14.45 17.62 -19.19
N ASP A 124 15.59 16.92 -19.24
CA ASP A 124 16.59 17.08 -20.27
C ASP A 124 15.95 16.67 -21.59
N LYS A 125 15.33 17.67 -22.24
CA LYS A 125 14.91 17.62 -23.63
C LYS A 125 16.17 17.36 -24.47
N GLU A 126 16.41 16.11 -24.83
CA GLU A 126 17.24 15.80 -25.99
C GLU A 126 16.53 16.37 -27.22
N GLU A 127 17.15 17.38 -27.86
CA GLU A 127 16.77 17.77 -29.21
C GLU A 127 17.23 16.70 -30.19
N VAL A 128 16.36 15.75 -30.52
CA VAL A 128 16.49 14.96 -31.74
C VAL A 128 15.64 15.62 -32.83
N ALA A 129 16.30 16.35 -33.73
CA ALA A 129 15.70 16.74 -35.00
C ALA A 129 16.79 16.85 -36.09
N GLY A 130 17.09 15.72 -36.71
CA GLY A 130 17.78 15.64 -38.00
C GLY A 130 17.09 14.56 -38.82
N GLY A 131 16.28 14.99 -39.79
CA GLY A 131 15.35 14.14 -40.52
C GLY A 131 15.92 13.40 -41.73
N ASP A 132 14.97 12.67 -42.32
CA ASP A 132 14.82 12.22 -43.70
C ASP A 132 15.54 10.93 -44.14
N GLY A 133 14.69 9.95 -44.48
CA GLY A 133 15.06 8.70 -45.13
C GLY A 133 13.83 7.85 -45.42
N ASP A 134 13.04 8.26 -46.41
CA ASP A 134 11.97 7.47 -47.04
C ASP A 134 12.44 6.06 -47.43
N GLY A 135 11.55 5.08 -47.29
CA GLY A 135 11.82 3.69 -47.68
C GLY A 135 10.56 2.83 -47.71
N ASP A 136 9.81 2.97 -48.80
CA ASP A 136 8.94 1.99 -49.47
C ASP A 136 8.54 0.68 -48.76
N GLY A 137 7.23 0.53 -48.52
CA GLY A 137 6.36 -0.33 -49.35
C GLY A 137 6.39 -1.85 -49.17
N ASP A 138 5.35 -2.39 -48.51
CA ASP A 138 4.43 -3.44 -48.96
C ASP A 138 3.50 -3.81 -47.76
N GLY A 139 2.24 -4.21 -47.86
CA GLY A 139 1.45 -4.60 -49.02
C GLY A 139 0.63 -5.87 -48.77
N TYR A 140 0.00 -6.10 -47.61
CA TYR A 140 -0.93 -7.23 -47.37
C TYR A 140 -1.86 -6.83 -46.20
N GLY A 141 -3.18 -6.79 -46.24
CA GLY A 141 -4.19 -7.47 -47.06
C GLY A 141 -5.25 -8.00 -46.09
N ASP A 142 -6.44 -7.40 -46.08
CA ASP A 142 -7.61 -7.84 -45.30
C ASP A 142 -7.92 -9.33 -45.50
N GLY A 143 -8.32 -10.00 -44.42
CA GLY A 143 -8.77 -11.38 -44.42
C GLY A 143 -9.85 -11.60 -43.37
N ASP A 144 -11.09 -11.36 -43.79
CA ASP A 144 -12.35 -11.81 -43.16
C ASP A 144 -12.49 -13.35 -43.12
N GLY A 145 -13.30 -13.82 -42.16
CA GLY A 145 -13.91 -15.17 -42.10
C GLY A 145 -13.32 -16.05 -40.99
N ASP A 146 -14.04 -16.91 -40.27
CA ASP A 146 -15.41 -17.44 -40.24
C ASP A 146 -15.41 -18.49 -39.08
N GLY A 147 -16.38 -18.54 -38.15
CA GLY A 147 -17.65 -19.25 -38.31
C GLY A 147 -17.52 -20.79 -38.38
N HIS A 148 -17.68 -21.51 -37.26
CA HIS A 148 -18.15 -22.92 -37.08
C HIS A 148 -17.95 -23.31 -35.59
N GLU A 149 -18.78 -24.06 -34.87
CA GLU A 149 -20.05 -24.78 -35.08
C GLU A 149 -20.66 -25.00 -33.67
#